data_AF-A0ABD5YD01-F1
#
_entry.id   AF-A0ABD5YD01-F1
#
_cell.length_a   1.000
_cell.length_b   1.000
_cell.length_c   1.000
_cell.angle_alpha   90.00
_cell.angle_beta   90.00
_cell.angle_gamma   90.00
#
_symmetry.space_group_name_H-M   'P 1'
#
loop_
_entity.id
_entity.type
_entity.pdbx_description
1 polymer ?
#
loop_
_entity_poly.entity_id
_entity_poly.type
_entity_poly.pdbx_seq_one_letter_code
_entity_poly.pdbx_strand_id
1 'polypeptide(L)' 'MSTKTISLDEEAYERLKSHKREGESFSDVVKRIAGERSWTEVAGILSEDEADELESLVEEGRSRSRDRRERLDSDVRSDE' A
#
# COMPACT_ATOMS: atom_id res chain seq x y z
N MET A 1 -22.25 12.18 -16.37
CA MET A 1 -21.56 11.09 -15.64
C MET A 1 -22.35 9.83 -15.84
N SER A 2 -21.78 8.80 -16.45
CA SER A 2 -22.43 7.50 -16.57
C SER A 2 -22.40 6.80 -15.20
N THR A 3 -23.56 6.34 -14.72
CA THR A 3 -23.65 5.56 -13.49
C THR A 3 -23.78 4.09 -13.85
N LYS A 4 -23.18 3.22 -13.03
CA LYS A 4 -23.41 1.78 -13.08
C LYS A 4 -23.92 1.34 -11.72
N THR A 5 -24.94 0.47 -11.72
CA THR A 5 -25.48 -0.12 -10.50
C THR A 5 -24.79 -1.45 -10.24
N ILE A 6 -24.33 -1.65 -9.01
CA ILE A 6 -23.79 -2.91 -8.53
C ILE A 6 -24.58 -3.34 -7.29
N SER A 7 -24.77 -4.63 -7.12
CA SER A 7 -25.34 -5.18 -5.88
C SER A 7 -24.21 -5.39 -4.87
N LEU A 8 -24.45 -4.99 -3.63
CA LEU A 8 -23.56 -5.24 -2.49
C LEU A 8 -24.30 -6.18 -1.54
N ASP A 9 -23.57 -7.11 -0.95
CA ASP A 9 -24.07 -7.80 0.25
C ASP A 9 -24.13 -6.80 1.43
N GLU A 10 -24.86 -7.20 2.47
CA GLU A 10 -25.10 -6.36 3.65
C GLU A 10 -23.79 -5.96 4.34
N GLU A 11 -22.83 -6.89 4.44
CA GLU A 11 -21.55 -6.63 5.07
C GLU A 11 -20.74 -5.59 4.31
N ALA A 12 -20.67 -5.71 2.98
CA ALA A 12 -20.00 -4.77 2.10
C ALA A 12 -20.65 -3.39 2.17
N TYR A 13 -21.99 -3.31 2.20
CA TYR A 13 -22.72 -2.05 2.34
C TYR A 13 -22.39 -1.34 3.67
N GLU A 14 -22.47 -2.05 4.79
CA GLU A 14 -22.18 -1.47 6.11
C GLU A 14 -20.71 -1.06 6.26
N ARG A 15 -19.78 -1.82 5.67
CA ARG A 15 -18.37 -1.40 5.57
C ARG A 15 -18.20 -0.11 4.75
N LEU A 16 -18.91 0.04 3.63
CA LEU A 16 -18.87 1.26 2.82
C LEU A 16 -19.49 2.46 3.56
N LYS A 17 -20.58 2.23 4.28
CA LYS A 17 -21.30 3.24 5.05
C LYS A 17 -20.48 3.72 6.25
N SER A 18 -19.77 2.83 6.95
CA SER A 18 -18.89 3.23 8.06
C SER A 18 -17.71 4.10 7.61
N HIS A 19 -17.27 3.94 6.36
CA HIS A 19 -16.21 4.76 5.78
C HIS A 19 -16.69 6.10 5.22
N LYS A 20 -18.00 6.33 5.12
CA LYS A 20 -18.59 7.52 4.51
C LYS A 20 -18.49 8.73 5.44
N ARG A 21 -17.94 9.83 4.93
CA ARG A 21 -17.87 11.12 5.64
C ARG A 21 -19.14 11.94 5.47
N GLU A 22 -19.36 12.93 6.35
CA GLU A 22 -20.50 13.83 6.24
C GLU A 22 -20.51 14.56 4.89
N GLY A 23 -21.64 14.54 4.19
CA GLY A 23 -21.79 15.13 2.85
C GLY A 23 -21.19 14.33 1.68
N GLU A 24 -20.50 13.20 1.92
CA GLU A 24 -19.85 12.39 0.87
C GLU A 24 -20.85 11.43 0.17
N SER A 25 -20.81 11.28 -1.15
CA SER A 25 -21.61 10.24 -1.84
C SER A 25 -20.93 8.87 -1.78
N PHE A 26 -21.69 7.78 -1.94
CA PHE A 26 -21.06 6.44 -2.00
C PHE A 26 -20.08 6.30 -3.17
N SER A 27 -20.34 6.97 -4.30
CA SER A 27 -19.40 6.99 -5.42
C SER A 27 -18.08 7.69 -5.06
N ASP A 28 -18.11 8.71 -4.19
CA ASP A 28 -16.90 9.40 -3.73
C ASP A 28 -16.12 8.53 -2.75
N VAL A 29 -16.81 7.83 -1.84
CA VAL A 29 -16.19 6.84 -0.94
C VAL A 29 -15.47 5.76 -1.75
N VAL A 30 -16.12 5.19 -2.76
CA VAL A 30 -15.52 4.17 -3.63
C VAL A 30 -14.29 4.72 -4.33
N LYS A 31 -14.36 5.92 -4.92
CA LYS A 31 -13.20 6.54 -5.58
C LYS A 31 -12.05 6.84 -4.62
N ARG A 32 -12.35 7.19 -3.36
CA ARG A 32 -11.31 7.46 -2.35
C ARG A 32 -10.64 6.19 -1.85
N ILE A 33 -11.40 5.11 -1.70
CA ILE A 33 -10.87 3.83 -1.22
C ILE A 33 -10.16 3.07 -2.35
N ALA A 34 -10.77 3.04 -3.54
CA ALA A 34 -10.24 2.33 -4.71
C ALA A 34 -9.34 3.20 -5.60
N GLY A 35 -9.23 4.49 -5.28
CA GLY A 35 -8.33 5.40 -5.99
C GLY A 35 -6.88 5.05 -5.69
N GLU A 36 -6.05 5.10 -6.72
CA GLU A 36 -4.61 5.09 -6.56
C GLU A 36 -4.21 6.39 -5.88
N ARG A 37 -3.88 6.34 -4.58
CA ARG A 37 -3.24 7.49 -3.93
C ARG A 37 -1.87 7.67 -4.57
N SER A 38 -1.68 8.81 -5.23
CA SER A 38 -0.40 9.12 -5.85
C SER A 38 0.64 9.30 -4.74
N TRP A 39 1.79 8.64 -4.86
CA TRP A 39 2.94 8.90 -3.99
C TRP A 39 3.38 10.37 -4.00
N THR A 40 2.99 11.11 -5.05
CA THR A 40 3.21 12.56 -5.14
C THR A 40 2.45 13.33 -4.06
N GLU A 41 1.32 12.81 -3.54
CA GLU A 41 0.58 13.43 -2.43
C GLU A 41 1.38 13.44 -1.11
N VAL A 42 2.41 12.60 -1.03
CA VAL A 42 3.28 12.43 0.16
C VAL A 42 4.64 13.09 -0.05
N ALA A 43 4.89 13.66 -1.24
CA ALA A 43 6.17 14.29 -1.57
C ALA A 43 6.38 15.56 -0.72
N GLY A 44 7.57 15.69 -0.12
CA GLY A 44 7.94 16.82 0.72
C GLY A 44 7.50 16.75 2.19
N ILE A 45 6.98 15.60 2.65
CA ILE A 45 6.68 15.38 4.08
C ILE A 45 7.97 15.19 4.90
N LEU A 46 8.97 14.54 4.32
CA LEU A 46 10.27 14.31 4.96
C LEU A 46 11.24 15.43 4.59
N SER A 47 12.04 15.86 5.57
CA SER A 47 13.26 16.62 5.29
C SER A 47 14.28 15.77 4.51
N GLU A 48 15.29 16.41 3.93
CA GLU A 48 16.37 15.72 3.20
C GLU A 48 17.07 14.69 4.11
N ASP A 49 17.41 15.08 5.35
CA ASP A 49 18.05 14.18 6.32
C ASP A 49 17.17 12.96 6.67
N GLU A 50 15.87 13.17 6.90
CA GLU A 50 14.93 12.07 7.20
C GLU A 50 14.71 11.16 5.98
N ALA A 51 14.76 11.70 4.77
CA ALA A 51 14.68 10.93 3.54
C ALA A 51 15.92 10.05 3.35
N ASP A 52 17.12 10.60 3.58
CA ASP A 52 18.40 9.89 3.48
C ASP A 52 18.51 8.77 4.54
N GLU A 53 18.03 9.02 5.76
CA GLU A 53 17.96 7.99 6.81
C GLU A 53 17.02 6.85 6.40
N LEU A 54 15.82 7.18 5.92
CA LEU A 54 14.85 6.18 5.45
C LEU A 54 15.42 5.36 4.28
N GLU A 55 16.07 6.01 3.32
CA GLU A 55 16.71 5.34 2.19
C GLU A 55 17.77 4.35 2.67
N SER A 56 18.63 4.77 3.60
CA SER A 56 19.68 3.92 4.18
C SER A 56 19.10 2.69 4.89
N LEU A 57 18.03 2.85 5.68
CA LEU A 57 17.37 1.74 6.37
C LEU A 57 16.74 0.74 5.39
N VAL A 58 16.15 1.23 4.29
CA VAL A 58 15.56 0.40 3.24
C VAL A 58 16.65 -0.37 2.48
N GLU A 59 17.75 0.28 2.11
CA GLU A 59 18.92 -0.33 1.46
C GLU A 59 19.47 -1.48 2.32
N GLU A 60 19.68 -1.23 3.61
CA GLU A 60 20.22 -2.21 4.54
C GLU A 60 19.28 -3.43 4.68
N GLY A 61 17.97 -3.19 4.77
CA GLY A 61 16.96 -4.24 4.77
C GLY A 61 16.95 -5.10 3.50
N ARG A 62 17.16 -4.48 2.33
CA ARG A 62 17.27 -5.19 1.05
C ARG A 62 18.54 -6.03 0.98
N SER A 63 19.67 -5.52 1.45
CA SER A 63 20.93 -6.26 1.52
C SER A 63 20.81 -7.49 2.41
N ARG A 64 20.29 -7.34 3.65
CA ARG A 64 20.01 -8.48 4.54
C ARG A 64 19.10 -9.54 3.91
N SER A 65 18.12 -9.11 3.12
CA SER A 65 17.20 -10.02 2.43
C SER A 65 17.88 -10.79 1.29
N ARG A 66 18.78 -10.12 0.56
CA ARG A 66 19.62 -10.76 -0.48
C ARG A 66 20.57 -11.78 0.14
N ASP A 67 21.28 -11.41 1.20
CA ASP A 67 22.22 -12.32 1.90
C ASP A 67 21.51 -13.55 2.47
N ARG A 68 20.29 -13.37 2.99
CA ARG A 68 19.47 -14.48 3.47
C ARG A 68 19.08 -15.42 2.33
N ARG A 69 18.69 -14.87 1.18
CA ARG A 69 18.29 -15.65 0.01
C ARG A 69 19.48 -16.44 -0.54
N GLU A 70 20.65 -15.83 -0.62
CA GLU A 70 21.87 -16.50 -1.09
C GLU A 70 22.29 -17.64 -0.16
N ARG A 71 22.20 -17.44 1.17
CA ARG A 71 22.44 -18.51 2.14
C ARG A 71 21.50 -19.70 1.94
N LEU A 72 20.19 -19.44 1.88
CA LEU A 72 19.19 -20.49 1.66
C LEU A 72 19.42 -21.25 0.35
N ASP A 73 19.80 -20.55 -0.72
CA ASP A 73 20.12 -21.13 -2.02
C ASP A 73 21.41 -21.99 -1.96
N SER A 74 22.40 -21.59 -1.16
CA SER A 74 23.61 -22.39 -0.93
C SER A 74 23.34 -23.66 -0.10
N ASP A 75 22.46 -23.58 0.90
CA ASP A 75 22.08 -24.71 1.75
C ASP A 75 21.35 -25.76 0.90
N VAL A 76 20.35 -25.35 0.11
CA VAL A 76 19.59 -26.24 -0.78
C VAL A 76 20.49 -26.96 -1.78
N ARG A 77 21.50 -26.29 -2.34
CA ARG A 77 22.45 -26.92 -3.28
C ARG A 77 23.50 -27.82 -2.60
N SER A 78 23.71 -27.67 -1.30
CA SER A 78 24.67 -28.49 -0.55
C SER A 78 24.06 -29.81 -0.07
N ASP A 79 22.72 -29.91 -0.07
CA ASP A 79 21.96 -31.12 0.25
C ASP A 79 21.66 -32.03 -0.97
N GLU A 80 22.08 -31.65 -2.19
CA GLU A 80 22.00 -32.46 -3.44
C GLU A 80 23.26 -33.30 -3.73
#